data_AF-A0A1C3NZM2-F1
#
_entry.id   AF-A0A1C3NZM2-F1
#
_cell.length_a   1.000
_cell.length_b   1.000
_cell.length_c   1.000
_cell.angle_alpha   90.00
_cell.angle_beta   90.00
_cell.angle_gamma   90.00
#
_symmetry.space_group_name_H-M   'P 1'
#
loop_
_entity.id
_entity.type
_entity.pdbx_description
1 polymer ?
#
loop_
_entity_poly.entity_id
_entity_poly.type
_entity_poly.pdbx_seq_one_letter_code
_entity_poly.pdbx_strand_id
1 'polypeptide(L)' 'MFTTGYPVEASRAVLSVCSAIADWYRPDGPLDAPEVARRYIQLALGLVGYRPRQS' A
#
# COMPACT_ATOMS: atom_id res chain seq x y z
N MET A 1 -0.95 -8.12 12.13
CA MET A 1 0.31 -8.86 12.31
C MET A 1 0.96 -9.01 10.95
N PHE A 2 2.25 -8.73 10.83
CA PHE A 2 3.00 -8.95 9.59
C PHE A 2 3.45 -10.40 9.54
N THR A 3 3.43 -11.02 8.36
CA THR A 3 3.92 -12.41 8.18
C THR A 3 5.16 -12.49 7.31
N THR A 4 5.59 -11.36 6.75
CA THR A 4 6.88 -11.23 6.06
C THR A 4 8.04 -11.40 7.03
N GLY A 5 9.16 -11.97 6.55
CA GLY A 5 10.40 -12.13 7.33
C GLY A 5 11.13 -10.81 7.65
N TYR A 6 10.70 -9.69 7.06
CA TYR A 6 11.34 -8.38 7.19
C TYR A 6 10.33 -7.29 7.62
N PRO A 7 9.79 -7.34 8.85
CA PRO A 7 8.66 -6.51 9.23
C PRO A 7 8.99 -5.00 9.33
N VAL A 8 10.24 -4.66 9.67
CA VAL A 8 10.69 -3.27 9.77
C VAL A 8 10.85 -2.68 8.37
N GLU A 9 11.47 -3.42 7.46
CA GLU A 9 11.64 -3.04 6.05
C GLU A 9 10.29 -2.92 5.36
N ALA A 10 9.36 -3.85 5.61
CA ALA A 10 8.01 -3.78 5.08
C ALA A 10 7.28 -2.51 5.54
N SER A 11 7.45 -2.12 6.81
CA SER A 11 6.89 -0.86 7.32
C SER A 11 7.46 0.35 6.58
N ARG A 12 8.79 0.40 6.38
CA ARG A 12 9.45 1.48 5.63
C ARG A 12 8.99 1.52 4.16
N ALA A 13 8.84 0.35 3.54
CA ALA A 13 8.35 0.24 2.18
C ALA A 13 6.93 0.80 2.06
N VAL A 14 6.01 0.43 2.96
CA VAL A 14 4.64 0.97 3.00
C VAL A 14 4.63 2.50 3.10
N LEU A 15 5.46 3.08 3.97
CA LEU A 15 5.58 4.54 4.07
C LEU A 15 6.11 5.17 2.78
N SER A 16 7.09 4.54 2.13
CA SER A 16 7.65 5.01 0.87
C SER A 16 6.61 5.01 -0.25
N VAL A 17 5.82 3.95 -0.42
CA VAL A 17 4.75 3.94 -1.45
C VAL A 17 3.67 4.99 -1.15
N CYS A 18 3.26 5.16 0.11
CA CYS A 18 2.32 6.23 0.47
C CYS A 18 2.86 7.63 0.17
N SER A 19 4.13 7.88 0.45
CA SER A 19 4.79 9.15 0.12
C SER A 19 4.83 9.38 -1.39
N ALA A 20 5.16 8.36 -2.17
CA ALA A 20 5.24 8.48 -3.63
C ALA A 20 3.91 8.92 -4.25
N ILE A 21 2.76 8.45 -3.72
CA ILE A 21 1.43 8.88 -4.19
C ILE A 21 1.28 10.40 -4.14
N ALA A 22 1.77 11.05 -3.08
CA ALA A 22 1.66 12.50 -2.93
C ALA A 22 2.41 13.27 -4.03
N ASP A 23 3.49 12.69 -4.57
CA ASP A 23 4.32 13.33 -5.60
C ASP A 23 3.63 13.30 -6.98
N TRP A 24 3.02 12.17 -7.34
CA TRP A 24 2.49 11.96 -8.70
C TRP A 24 0.96 12.06 -8.83
N TYR A 25 0.18 11.90 -7.76
CA TYR A 25 -1.28 11.95 -7.85
C TYR A 25 -1.77 13.33 -8.33
N ARG A 26 -2.75 13.33 -9.24
CA ARG A 26 -3.38 14.53 -9.79
C ARG A 26 -4.91 14.34 -9.77
N PRO A 27 -5.69 15.23 -9.13
CA PRO A 27 -7.16 15.08 -9.04
C PRO A 27 -7.88 15.10 -10.39
N ASP A 28 -7.31 15.77 -11.38
CA ASP A 28 -7.75 15.85 -12.78
C ASP A 28 -7.18 14.71 -13.66
N GLY A 29 -6.44 13.78 -13.04
CA GLY A 29 -5.87 12.62 -13.70
C GLY A 29 -6.87 11.50 -13.98
N PRO A 30 -6.43 10.42 -14.64
CA PRO A 30 -7.28 9.31 -15.05
C PRO A 30 -7.73 8.39 -13.90
N LEU A 31 -7.20 8.58 -12.69
CA LEU A 31 -7.55 7.82 -11.49
C LEU A 31 -8.01 8.79 -10.41
N ASP A 32 -9.14 8.49 -9.78
CA ASP A 32 -9.59 9.22 -8.59
C ASP A 32 -8.85 8.74 -7.32
N ALA A 33 -8.88 9.55 -6.27
CA ALA A 33 -8.22 9.23 -5.00
C ALA A 33 -8.69 7.90 -4.39
N PRO A 34 -10.00 7.56 -4.37
CA PRO A 34 -10.47 6.26 -3.88
C PRO A 34 -9.86 5.06 -4.63
N GLU A 35 -9.74 5.13 -5.96
CA GLU A 35 -9.16 4.06 -6.77
C GLU A 35 -7.66 3.92 -6.52
N VAL A 36 -6.93 5.03 -6.41
CA VAL A 36 -5.51 5.01 -6.03
C VAL A 36 -5.34 4.40 -4.65
N ALA A 37 -6.13 4.82 -3.66
CA ALA A 37 -6.08 4.27 -2.32
C ALA A 37 -6.34 2.76 -2.31
N ARG A 38 -7.37 2.30 -3.03
CA ARG A 38 -7.71 0.87 -3.14
C ARG A 38 -6.55 0.05 -3.69
N ARG A 39 -5.91 0.50 -4.77
CA ARG A 39 -4.76 -0.18 -5.38
C ARG A 39 -3.58 -0.24 -4.42
N TYR A 40 -3.24 0.87 -3.79
CA TYR A 40 -2.07 0.96 -2.91
C TYR A 40 -2.27 0.23 -1.57
N ILE A 41 -3.50 0.14 -1.08
CA ILE A 41 -3.84 -0.74 0.04
C ILE A 41 -3.52 -2.21 -0.32
N GLN A 42 -3.92 -2.68 -1.51
CA GLN A 42 -3.61 -4.05 -1.92
C GLN A 42 -2.10 -4.32 -2.03
N LEU A 43 -1.34 -3.36 -2.57
CA LEU A 43 0.12 -3.45 -2.61
C LEU A 43 0.74 -3.48 -1.21
N ALA A 44 0.30 -2.60 -0.31
CA ALA A 44 0.75 -2.56 1.07
C ALA A 44 0.44 -3.87 1.83
N LEU A 45 -0.77 -4.43 1.65
CA LEU A 45 -1.16 -5.72 2.20
C LEU A 45 -0.25 -6.85 1.69
N GLY A 46 0.09 -6.84 0.41
CA GLY A 46 1.07 -7.78 -0.17
C GLY A 46 2.45 -7.66 0.48
N LEU A 47 2.97 -6.44 0.61
CA LEU A 47 4.30 -6.15 1.20
C LEU A 47 4.44 -6.67 2.63
N VAL A 48 3.40 -6.51 3.45
CA VAL A 48 3.42 -6.94 4.85
C VAL A 48 3.12 -8.43 5.04
N GLY A 49 2.86 -9.15 3.94
CA GLY A 49 2.44 -10.54 3.98
C GLY A 49 1.06 -10.72 4.60
N TYR A 50 0.13 -9.78 4.42
CA TYR A 50 -1.21 -9.94 4.95
C TYR A 50 -1.85 -11.21 4.40
N ARG A 51 -2.51 -11.97 5.28
CA ARG A 51 -3.34 -13.12 4.94
C ARG A 51 -4.73 -12.87 5.52
N PRO A 52 -5.78 -12.77 4.69
CA PRO A 52 -7.13 -12.67 5.20
C PRO A 52 -7.42 -13.91 6.03
N ARG A 53 -8.00 -13.71 7.20
CA ARG A 53 -8.45 -14.82 8.04
C ARG A 53 -9.55 -15.55 7.27
N GLN A 54 -9.24 -16.77 6.82
CA GLN A 54 -10.22 -17.65 6.21
C GLN A 54 -11.27 -17.98 7.27
N SER A 55 -12.53 -17.65 6.99
CA SER A 55 -13.71 -18.04 7.79
C SER A 55 -14.35 -19.27 7.19
#